data_AF-A0A924C0C1-F1
#
_entry.id   AF-A0A924C0C1-F1
#
_cell.length_a   1.000
_cell.length_b   1.000
_cell.length_c   1.000
_cell.angle_alpha   90.00
_cell.angle_beta   90.00
_cell.angle_gamma   90.00
#
_symmetry.space_group_name_H-M   'P 1'
#
loop_
_entity.id
_entity.type
_entity.pdbx_description
1 polymer ?
#
loop_
_entity_poly.entity_id
_entity_poly.type
_entity_poly.pdbx_seq_one_letter_code
_entity_poly.pdbx_strand_id
1 'polypeptide(L)' 'MFFDQRYYIGQPDFYRLPPAYAGTRWVRVGPDALLIRNYDGRIIRVLRGLFY' A
#
# COMPACT_ATOMS: atom_id res chain seq x y z
N MET A 1 23.08 15.60 -6.33
CA MET A 1 21.71 15.85 -5.86
C MET A 1 20.86 14.67 -6.28
N PHE A 2 20.66 13.70 -5.38
CA PHE A 2 19.98 12.44 -5.65
C PHE A 2 19.07 12.18 -4.47
N PHE A 3 17.76 12.20 -4.70
CA PHE A 3 16.75 11.23 -4.23
C PHE A 3 15.42 11.71 -4.79
N ASP A 4 15.35 11.50 -6.10
CA ASP A 4 14.18 11.49 -6.97
C ASP A 4 12.96 10.86 -6.26
N GLN A 5 11.79 11.44 -6.47
CA GLN A 5 10.49 11.22 -5.82
C GLN A 5 9.89 9.81 -6.01
N ARG A 6 10.67 8.73 -5.80
CA ARG A 6 10.34 7.34 -6.19
C ARG A 6 9.67 6.49 -5.10
N TYR A 7 9.25 7.08 -3.98
CA TYR A 7 8.67 6.32 -2.86
C TYR A 7 7.17 6.50 -2.66
N TYR A 8 6.51 7.36 -3.45
CA TYR A 8 5.06 7.53 -3.35
C TYR A 8 4.34 6.77 -4.46
N ILE A 9 3.60 5.74 -4.07
CA ILE A 9 2.56 5.17 -4.93
C ILE A 9 1.40 6.17 -4.91
N GLY A 10 1.39 7.08 -5.89
CA GLY A 10 0.42 8.17 -5.99
C GLY A 10 -1.00 7.74 -6.39
N GLN A 11 -1.19 6.50 -6.86
CA GLN A 11 -2.47 6.04 -7.43
C GLN A 11 -2.77 4.59 -7.02
N PRO A 12 -3.48 4.38 -5.90
CA PRO A 12 -3.90 3.05 -5.45
C PRO A 12 -4.87 2.36 -6.41
N ASP A 13 -5.72 3.13 -7.12
CA ASP A 13 -6.73 2.61 -8.06
C ASP A 13 -6.13 1.89 -9.26
N PHE A 14 -4.92 2.28 -9.68
CA PHE A 14 -4.20 1.66 -10.80
C PHE A 14 -3.88 0.18 -10.56
N TYR A 15 -3.85 -0.24 -9.29
CA TYR A 15 -3.50 -1.61 -8.89
C TYR A 15 -4.72 -2.47 -8.53
N ARG A 16 -5.95 -2.04 -8.86
CA ARG A 16 -7.21 -2.74 -8.51
C ARG A 16 -7.33 -3.05 -7.00
N LEU A 17 -6.72 -2.22 -6.16
CA LEU A 17 -6.81 -2.38 -4.72
C LEU A 17 -8.26 -2.08 -4.29
N PRO A 18 -8.87 -2.91 -3.43
CA PRO A 18 -10.13 -2.55 -2.79
C PRO A 18 -9.96 -1.19 -2.10
N PRO A 19 -10.96 -0.30 -2.17
CA PRO A 19 -10.90 0.99 -1.50
C PRO A 19 -10.51 0.77 -0.04
N ALA A 20 -9.49 1.49 0.42
CA ALA A 20 -9.10 1.45 1.81
C ALA A 20 -10.28 1.94 2.65
N TYR A 21 -10.72 1.13 3.61
CA TYR A 21 -11.74 1.53 4.56
C TYR A 21 -11.27 2.75 5.36
N ALA A 22 -12.20 3.59 5.82
CA ALA A 22 -11.87 4.74 6.66
C ALA A 22 -10.96 4.32 7.83
N GLY A 23 -9.84 5.02 8.01
CA GLY A 23 -8.84 4.68 9.03
C GLY A 23 -7.89 3.54 8.64
N THR A 24 -7.81 3.15 7.36
CA THR A 24 -6.83 2.18 6.84
C THR A 24 -6.03 2.76 5.68
N ARG A 25 -4.87 2.18 5.40
CA ARG A 25 -3.98 2.56 4.29
C ARG A 25 -3.28 1.35 3.70
N TRP A 26 -3.08 1.36 2.39
CA TRP A 26 -2.22 0.39 1.72
C TRP A 26 -0.74 0.79 1.86
N VAL A 27 0.11 -0.20 2.09
CA VAL A 27 1.56 -0.06 2.19
C VAL A 27 2.20 -1.16 1.34
N ARG A 28 3.17 -0.81 0.50
CA ARG A 28 3.92 -1.77 -0.31
C ARG A 28 5.11 -2.32 0.48
N VAL A 29 5.25 -3.64 0.50
CA VAL A 29 6.40 -4.34 1.10
C VAL A 29 6.90 -5.37 0.10
N GLY A 30 8.04 -5.09 -0.54
CA GLY A 30 8.58 -5.96 -1.60
C GLY A 30 7.60 -6.10 -2.79
N PRO A 31 7.29 -7.33 -3.25
CA PRO A 31 6.30 -7.58 -4.30
C PRO A 31 4.84 -7.57 -3.79
N ASP A 32 4.63 -7.32 -2.49
CA ASP A 32 3.33 -7.46 -1.83
C ASP A 32 2.74 -6.10 -1.42
N ALA A 33 1.42 -6.06 -1.25
CA ALA A 33 0.68 -4.92 -0.69
C ALA A 33 -0.03 -5.33 0.61
N LEU A 34 0.14 -4.52 1.65
CA LEU A 34 -0.45 -4.71 2.97
C LEU A 34 -1.47 -3.60 3.25
N LEU A 35 -2.69 -3.97 3.66
CA LEU A 35 -3.65 -3.02 4.21
C LEU A 35 -3.45 -2.95 5.71
N ILE A 36 -3.09 -1.79 6.22
CA ILE A 36 -2.90 -1.56 7.65
C ILE A 36 -3.93 -0.58 8.18
N ARG A 37 -4.23 -0.66 9.47
CA ARG A 37 -5.05 0.33 10.17
C ARG A 37 -4.16 1.45 10.71
N ASN A 38 -4.62 2.70 10.56
CA ASN A 38 -3.85 3.88 10.93
C ASN A 38 -3.68 4.06 12.45
N TYR A 39 -4.62 3.54 13.24
CA TYR A 39 -4.64 3.75 14.69
C TYR A 39 -3.64 2.87 15.46
N ASP A 40 -3.41 1.64 15.00
CA ASP A 40 -2.62 0.61 15.72
C ASP A 40 -1.60 -0.11 14.83
N GLY A 41 -1.51 0.24 13.53
CA GLY A 41 -0.63 -0.43 12.58
C GLY A 41 -1.03 -1.87 12.26
N ARG A 42 -2.22 -2.32 12.68
CA ARG A 42 -2.64 -3.71 12.51
C ARG A 42 -2.85 -4.03 11.03
N ILE A 43 -2.26 -5.14 10.59
CA ILE A 43 -2.46 -5.68 9.24
C ILE A 43 -3.85 -6.30 9.17
N ILE A 44 -4.67 -5.78 8.26
CA ILE A 44 -6.03 -6.26 7.98
C ILE A 44 -6.02 -7.20 6.78
N ARG A 45 -5.17 -6.94 5.78
CA ARG A 45 -5.11 -7.72 4.54
C ARG A 45 -3.71 -7.73 3.96
N VAL A 46 -3.38 -8.82 3.28
CA VAL A 46 -2.14 -9.02 2.52
C VAL A 46 -2.52 -9.46 1.10
N LEU A 47 -1.99 -8.77 0.10
CA LEU A 47 -2.07 -9.17 -1.30
C LEU A 47 -0.64 -9.48 -1.76
N ARG A 48 -0.38 -10.76 -2.04
CA ARG A 48 0.95 -11.23 -2.43
C ARG A 48 1.15 -11.19 -3.93
N GLY A 49 2.34 -10.80 -4.38
CA GLY A 49 2.72 -10.81 -5.80
C GLY A 49 1.96 -9.81 -6.67
N LEU A 50 1.51 -8.69 -6.09
CA LEU A 50 0.77 -7.66 -6.83
C LEU A 50 1.66 -6.90 -7.82
N PHE A 51 2.97 -6.84 -7.55
CA PHE A 51 3.92 -6.03 -8.32
C PHE A 51 4.96 -6.88 -9.07
N TYR A 52 4.54 -8.04 -9.59
CA TYR A 52 5.36 -8.85 -10.51
C TYR A 52 5.36 -8.26 -11.92
#